data_AF-A0A6N2Z4R2-F1
#
_entry.id   AF-A0A6N2Z4R2-F1
#
_cell.length_a   1.000
_cell.length_b   1.000
_cell.length_c   1.000
_cell.angle_alpha   90.00
_cell.angle_beta   90.00
_cell.angle_gamma   90.00
#
_symmetry.space_group_name_H-M   'P 1'
#
loop_
_entity.id
_entity.type
_entity.pdbx_description
1 polymer ?
#
loop_
_entity_poly.entity_id
_entity_poly.type
_entity_poly.pdbx_seq_one_letter_code
_entity_poly.pdbx_strand_id
1 'polypeptide(L)'
;MLDSFLRGQDRLVQKFFLFYYRSYQDTYTYKDVVDELNVSYPVLNNVLDQVDTIQKGYPEFTMSRDNKVIKVTFSEKFLYNKIRVNLTKSTLLFIIWDAIFYQKFKTLEAFSQSQYVSGRTVQRQIGTFAPILEHYKLDLNLKRSEYLGGEEYRIRYFFHSFYWHVYDEIESNRPPIVEQSATDLYQALSIYFPFLRHAAKERFINLLAVSVTRIKQGNLIKEIPESVKKFYNPFMDQITFDKELLLPFFEANRIYEKDLPKEELIYHFYMFTVGQSYSQESLSQLRLQSPMYMNDYRTFIDDWITLIEKQIHFSFGSNERKLLFINATYIFSFLLTFGLGNKIDSFGDYITLSEVERQYHYWFTVLEKISRKHEVENKAWLDILNSNSFKYYASQILYYILSDYDTPVRVAIESKSRGIEEEVQKQKLVRMSPRPINIVRIKDFPDVIISDYAIDITKYYSKNQPHLYQWGEKQYLSDWIRVINYIDKVRDDKYYRLLSDD
;
A
#
# COMPACT_ATOMS: atom_id res chain seq x y z
N MET A 1 8.81 -2.44 4.02
CA MET A 1 10.09 -2.17 4.71
C MET A 1 10.14 -2.78 6.13
N LEU A 2 9.13 -2.57 7.00
CA LEU A 2 9.13 -2.98 8.41
C LEU A 2 9.40 -4.47 8.70
N ASP A 3 8.77 -5.40 7.96
CA ASP A 3 8.92 -6.84 8.26
C ASP A 3 10.36 -7.36 8.06
N SER A 4 11.21 -6.62 7.35
CA SER A 4 12.63 -6.94 7.23
C SER A 4 13.42 -6.71 8.54
N PHE A 5 12.87 -5.88 9.44
CA PHE A 5 13.39 -5.61 10.77
C PHE A 5 12.97 -6.69 11.78
N LEU A 6 11.75 -7.23 11.63
CA LEU A 6 11.19 -8.21 12.56
C LEU A 6 11.70 -9.63 12.25
N ARG A 7 12.35 -10.27 13.23
CA ARG A 7 12.94 -11.60 13.09
C ARG A 7 12.75 -12.44 14.34
N GLY A 8 12.88 -13.76 14.17
CA GLY A 8 12.76 -14.70 15.29
C GLY A 8 11.45 -14.49 16.05
N GLN A 9 11.57 -14.20 17.35
CA GLN A 9 10.43 -14.07 18.26
C GLN A 9 9.50 -12.90 17.90
N ASP A 10 10.02 -11.73 17.51
CA ASP A 10 9.18 -10.57 17.15
C ASP A 10 8.28 -10.86 15.94
N ARG A 11 8.81 -11.64 14.98
CA ARG A 11 8.03 -12.08 13.81
C ARG A 11 6.93 -13.08 14.21
N LEU A 12 7.17 -13.91 15.22
CA LEU A 12 6.16 -14.83 15.73
C LEU A 12 5.06 -14.08 16.49
N VAL A 13 5.41 -13.07 17.29
CA VAL A 13 4.43 -12.18 17.95
C VAL A 13 3.59 -11.44 16.92
N GLN A 14 4.21 -10.90 15.86
CA GLN A 14 3.47 -10.27 14.76
C GLN A 14 2.46 -11.23 14.13
N LYS A 15 2.88 -12.48 13.84
CA LYS A 15 1.97 -13.51 13.29
C LYS A 15 0.84 -13.88 14.26
N PHE A 16 1.13 -13.97 15.56
CA PHE A 16 0.12 -14.22 16.59
C PHE A 16 -0.97 -13.15 16.55
N PHE A 17 -0.58 -11.86 16.59
CA PHE A 17 -1.55 -10.77 16.49
C PHE A 17 -2.30 -10.79 15.16
N LEU A 18 -1.62 -11.06 14.04
CA LEU A 18 -2.26 -11.13 12.72
C LEU A 18 -3.33 -12.23 12.65
N PHE A 19 -3.04 -13.41 13.22
CA PHE A 19 -3.98 -14.52 13.28
C PHE A 19 -5.25 -14.15 14.04
N TYR A 20 -5.11 -13.65 15.27
CA TYR A 20 -6.26 -13.22 16.08
C TYR A 20 -7.00 -12.04 15.45
N TYR A 21 -6.27 -11.06 14.90
CA TYR A 21 -6.87 -9.86 14.29
C TYR A 21 -7.69 -10.17 13.03
N ARG A 22 -7.30 -11.19 12.26
CA ARG A 22 -8.03 -11.63 11.06
C ARG A 22 -9.12 -12.67 11.37
N SER A 23 -9.20 -13.14 12.61
CA SER A 23 -10.18 -14.14 13.01
C SER A 23 -11.51 -13.54 13.46
N TYR A 24 -12.60 -14.28 13.21
CA TYR A 24 -13.92 -14.02 13.79
C TYR A 24 -14.10 -14.63 15.18
N GLN A 25 -13.10 -15.36 15.69
CA GLN A 25 -13.08 -15.99 17.00
C GLN A 25 -12.05 -15.30 17.89
N ASP A 26 -12.43 -15.07 19.16
CA ASP A 26 -11.57 -14.45 20.17
C ASP A 26 -10.80 -15.49 21.01
N THR A 27 -11.14 -16.77 20.88
CA THR A 27 -10.68 -17.86 21.76
C THR A 27 -10.23 -19.07 20.94
N TYR A 28 -9.02 -19.55 21.22
CA TYR A 28 -8.41 -20.70 20.57
C TYR A 28 -7.76 -21.64 21.58
N THR A 29 -7.67 -22.92 21.26
CA THR A 29 -6.86 -23.84 22.06
C THR A 29 -5.36 -23.58 21.81
N TYR A 30 -4.50 -23.96 22.75
CA TYR A 30 -3.06 -23.90 22.52
C TYR A 30 -2.62 -24.67 21.27
N LYS A 31 -3.30 -25.79 20.99
CA LYS A 31 -3.02 -26.61 19.80
C LYS A 31 -3.30 -25.83 18.53
N ASP A 32 -4.45 -25.15 18.45
CA ASP A 32 -4.82 -24.37 17.26
C ASP A 32 -3.77 -23.29 16.97
N VAL A 33 -3.32 -22.59 18.01
CA VAL A 33 -2.30 -21.53 17.86
C VAL A 33 -0.93 -22.10 17.51
N VAL A 34 -0.55 -23.24 18.08
CA VAL A 34 0.70 -23.97 17.73
C VAL A 34 0.71 -24.39 16.27
N ASP A 35 -0.40 -24.99 15.81
CA ASP A 35 -0.54 -25.50 14.44
C ASP A 35 -0.54 -24.34 13.44
N GLU A 36 -1.25 -23.24 13.74
CA GLU A 36 -1.30 -22.05 12.89
C GLU A 36 0.05 -21.33 12.78
N LEU A 37 0.72 -21.10 13.91
CA LEU A 37 2.03 -20.44 13.91
C LEU A 37 3.15 -21.37 13.44
N ASN A 38 2.90 -22.68 13.38
CA ASN A 38 3.84 -23.76 13.10
C ASN A 38 5.06 -23.70 14.06
N VAL A 39 4.78 -23.72 15.37
CA VAL A 39 5.80 -23.62 16.44
C VAL A 39 5.60 -24.67 17.54
N SER A 40 6.60 -24.90 18.38
CA SER A 40 6.43 -25.76 19.55
C SER A 40 5.74 -25.02 20.71
N TYR A 41 5.13 -25.77 21.64
CA TYR A 41 4.51 -25.19 22.85
C TYR A 41 5.45 -24.27 23.66
N PRO A 42 6.73 -24.62 23.90
CA PRO A 42 7.66 -23.70 24.58
C PRO A 42 7.87 -22.38 23.84
N VAL A 43 7.92 -22.43 22.51
CA VAL A 43 8.05 -21.21 21.68
C VAL A 43 6.78 -20.38 21.76
N LEU A 44 5.59 -21.01 21.76
CA LEU A 44 4.33 -20.30 21.98
C LEU A 44 4.30 -19.62 23.36
N ASN A 45 4.77 -20.27 24.43
CA ASN A 45 4.84 -19.63 25.75
C ASN A 45 5.71 -18.37 25.74
N ASN A 46 6.88 -18.40 25.08
CA ASN A 46 7.72 -17.20 24.91
C ASN A 46 7.00 -16.09 24.13
N VAL A 47 6.22 -16.45 23.10
CA VAL A 47 5.38 -15.49 22.36
C VAL A 47 4.35 -14.86 23.29
N LEU A 48 3.63 -15.68 24.08
CA LEU A 48 2.61 -15.20 25.01
C LEU A 48 3.21 -14.29 26.11
N ASP A 49 4.39 -14.61 26.63
CA ASP A 49 5.05 -13.78 27.65
C ASP A 49 5.47 -12.41 27.09
N GLN A 50 5.87 -12.37 25.80
CA GLN A 50 6.12 -11.10 25.12
C GLN A 50 4.81 -10.33 24.86
N VAL A 51 3.72 -11.02 24.51
CA VAL A 51 2.39 -10.40 24.36
C VAL A 51 1.90 -9.79 25.67
N ASP A 52 2.09 -10.47 26.81
CA ASP A 52 1.81 -9.93 28.15
C ASP A 52 2.61 -8.65 28.43
N THR A 53 3.87 -8.62 27.99
CA THR A 53 4.73 -7.43 28.13
C THR A 53 4.23 -6.27 27.27
N ILE A 54 3.82 -6.55 26.03
CA ILE A 54 3.25 -5.56 25.11
C ILE A 54 1.94 -5.00 25.66
N GLN A 55 1.08 -5.83 26.26
CA GLN A 55 -0.19 -5.39 26.83
C GLN A 55 0.00 -4.32 27.91
N LYS A 56 1.07 -4.40 28.71
CA LYS A 56 1.39 -3.39 29.73
C LYS A 56 1.67 -2.01 29.14
N GLY A 57 2.23 -1.96 27.93
CA GLY A 57 2.56 -0.72 27.21
C GLY A 57 1.50 -0.27 26.20
N TYR A 58 0.53 -1.12 25.86
CA TYR A 58 -0.51 -0.83 24.89
C TYR A 58 -1.86 -1.43 25.32
N PRO A 59 -2.64 -0.72 26.16
CA PRO A 59 -3.83 -1.22 26.82
C PRO A 59 -5.08 -1.26 25.92
N GLU A 60 -4.91 -1.44 24.60
CA GLU A 60 -6.01 -1.54 23.63
C GLU A 60 -6.35 -3.00 23.28
N PHE A 61 -5.79 -3.95 24.00
CA PHE A 61 -6.19 -5.35 23.95
C PHE A 61 -6.02 -6.01 25.31
N THR A 62 -6.69 -7.14 25.51
CA THR A 62 -6.52 -8.00 26.68
C THR A 62 -6.28 -9.43 26.24
N MET A 63 -5.33 -10.09 26.88
CA MET A 63 -5.10 -11.52 26.76
C MET A 63 -5.42 -12.19 28.09
N SER A 64 -6.21 -13.25 28.04
CA SER A 64 -6.41 -14.18 29.15
C SER A 64 -6.08 -15.59 28.66
N ARG A 65 -5.36 -16.33 29.49
CA ARG A 65 -4.96 -17.71 29.19
C ARG A 65 -5.26 -18.59 30.38
N ASP A 66 -5.91 -19.73 30.12
CA ASP A 66 -6.03 -20.82 31.08
C ASP A 66 -5.20 -22.02 30.61
N ASN A 67 -5.34 -23.18 31.24
CA ASN A 67 -4.55 -24.37 30.89
C ASN A 67 -4.88 -24.98 29.52
N LYS A 68 -5.94 -24.53 28.83
CA LYS A 68 -6.44 -25.12 27.59
C LYS A 68 -6.60 -24.11 26.45
N VAL A 69 -6.98 -22.87 26.77
CA VAL A 69 -7.33 -21.86 25.78
C VAL A 69 -6.63 -20.54 26.02
N ILE A 70 -6.44 -19.81 24.92
CA ILE A 70 -5.92 -18.46 24.86
C ILE A 70 -7.02 -17.59 24.26
N LYS A 71 -7.48 -16.61 25.04
CA LYS A 71 -8.48 -15.64 24.62
C LYS A 71 -7.83 -14.26 24.48
N VAL A 72 -8.02 -13.64 23.32
CA VAL A 72 -7.55 -12.28 23.02
C VAL A 72 -8.74 -11.44 22.61
N THR A 73 -8.93 -10.29 23.26
CA THR A 73 -9.99 -9.34 22.94
C THR A 73 -9.39 -7.99 22.64
N PHE A 74 -9.74 -7.42 21.48
CA PHE A 74 -9.29 -6.11 21.03
C PHE A 74 -10.34 -5.04 21.37
N SER A 75 -9.89 -3.86 21.79
CA SER A 75 -10.76 -2.68 21.90
C SER A 75 -11.05 -2.11 20.52
N GLU A 76 -12.04 -1.22 20.41
CA GLU A 76 -12.33 -0.48 19.18
C GLU A 76 -11.17 0.46 18.75
N LYS A 77 -10.26 0.80 19.67
CA LYS A 77 -9.09 1.64 19.41
C LYS A 77 -7.83 0.82 19.13
N PHE A 78 -7.93 -0.51 19.10
CA PHE A 78 -6.80 -1.36 18.77
C PHE A 78 -6.33 -1.12 17.34
N LEU A 79 -5.04 -0.91 17.19
CA LEU A 79 -4.35 -0.72 15.92
C LEU A 79 -3.23 -1.76 15.82
N TYR A 80 -3.43 -2.76 14.96
CA TYR A 80 -2.40 -3.76 14.68
C TYR A 80 -1.08 -3.11 14.21
N ASN A 81 -1.14 -2.01 13.46
CA ASN A 81 0.06 -1.30 13.05
C ASN A 81 0.87 -0.75 14.24
N LYS A 82 0.23 -0.33 15.33
CA LYS A 82 0.94 0.15 16.54
C LYS A 82 1.84 -0.95 17.11
N ILE A 83 1.37 -2.20 17.13
CA ILE A 83 2.18 -3.36 17.53
C ILE A 83 3.42 -3.50 16.64
N ARG A 84 3.25 -3.47 15.32
CA ARG A 84 4.35 -3.60 14.35
C ARG A 84 5.37 -2.48 14.50
N VAL A 85 4.92 -1.25 14.68
CA VAL A 85 5.77 -0.08 14.88
C VAL A 85 6.58 -0.22 16.17
N ASN A 86 5.93 -0.55 17.30
CA ASN A 86 6.59 -0.72 18.59
C ASN A 86 7.64 -1.84 18.56
N LEU A 87 7.30 -2.99 17.98
CA LEU A 87 8.25 -4.09 17.78
C LEU A 87 9.43 -3.63 16.92
N THR A 88 9.17 -2.94 15.81
CA THR A 88 10.23 -2.49 14.89
C THR A 88 11.20 -1.53 15.56
N LYS A 89 10.69 -0.53 16.29
CA LYS A 89 11.52 0.45 17.03
C LYS A 89 12.43 -0.20 18.06
N SER A 90 11.99 -1.31 18.66
CA SER A 90 12.78 -2.05 19.65
C SER A 90 13.91 -2.88 19.05
N THR A 91 13.93 -3.08 17.73
CA THR A 91 14.97 -3.88 17.09
C THR A 91 16.32 -3.13 17.06
N LEU A 92 17.41 -3.87 17.32
CA LEU A 92 18.77 -3.34 17.17
C LEU A 92 19.01 -2.74 15.77
N LEU A 93 18.38 -3.32 14.75
CA LEU A 93 18.50 -2.85 13.38
C LEU A 93 17.91 -1.44 13.18
N PHE A 94 16.74 -1.17 13.77
CA PHE A 94 16.16 0.17 13.76
C PHE A 94 17.07 1.18 14.48
N ILE A 95 17.57 0.81 15.67
CA ILE A 95 18.45 1.65 16.48
C ILE A 95 19.75 2.01 15.74
N ILE A 96 20.33 1.05 15.00
CA ILE A 96 21.51 1.30 14.17
C ILE A 96 21.21 2.36 13.11
N TRP A 97 20.09 2.24 12.40
CA TRP A 97 19.73 3.14 11.31
C TRP A 97 19.36 4.54 11.76
N ASP A 98 18.63 4.64 12.86
CA ASP A 98 18.37 5.90 13.54
C ASP A 98 19.69 6.60 13.91
N ALA A 99 20.65 5.85 14.48
CA ALA A 99 21.96 6.38 14.83
C ALA A 99 22.79 6.80 13.61
N ILE A 100 22.72 6.07 12.49
CA ILE A 100 23.39 6.45 11.23
C ILE A 100 22.77 7.75 10.70
N PHE A 101 21.44 7.84 10.64
CA PHE A 101 20.73 9.02 10.15
C PHE A 101 21.10 10.28 10.94
N TYR A 102 21.12 10.19 12.26
CA TYR A 102 21.47 11.32 13.14
C TYR A 102 22.97 11.55 13.33
N GLN A 103 23.85 10.85 12.58
CA GLN A 103 25.31 10.90 12.74
C GLN A 103 25.79 10.61 14.18
N LYS A 104 25.02 9.80 14.92
CA LYS A 104 25.34 9.31 16.28
C LYS A 104 26.15 8.02 16.25
N PHE A 105 26.15 7.30 15.13
CA PHE A 105 27.04 6.15 14.91
C PHE A 105 28.46 6.67 14.66
N LYS A 106 29.39 6.50 15.63
CA LYS A 106 30.77 7.03 15.51
C LYS A 106 31.79 5.98 15.07
N THR A 107 31.77 4.83 15.75
CA THR A 107 32.58 3.66 15.41
C THR A 107 31.79 2.42 15.78
N LEU A 108 32.15 1.29 15.16
CA LEU A 108 31.53 0.00 15.49
C LEU A 108 31.72 -0.33 16.97
N GLU A 109 32.91 -0.10 17.51
CA GLU A 109 33.26 -0.40 18.89
C GLU A 109 32.46 0.45 19.87
N ALA A 110 32.41 1.77 19.66
CA ALA A 110 31.68 2.69 20.53
C ALA A 110 30.17 2.43 20.50
N PHE A 111 29.62 2.17 19.31
CA PHE A 111 28.21 1.84 19.18
C PHE A 111 27.87 0.51 19.86
N SER A 112 28.68 -0.52 19.64
CA SER A 112 28.48 -1.86 20.24
C SER A 112 28.49 -1.81 21.76
N GLN A 113 29.41 -1.06 22.35
CA GLN A 113 29.45 -0.82 23.80
C GLN A 113 28.21 -0.08 24.30
N SER A 114 27.77 0.97 23.60
CA SER A 114 26.57 1.75 23.99
C SER A 114 25.27 0.93 23.98
N GLN A 115 25.22 -0.12 23.15
CA GLN A 115 24.06 -1.00 22.98
C GLN A 115 24.22 -2.34 23.70
N TYR A 116 25.29 -2.53 24.49
CA TYR A 116 25.58 -3.79 25.22
C TYR A 116 25.57 -5.05 24.34
N VAL A 117 26.07 -4.93 23.10
CA VAL A 117 26.17 -6.05 22.14
C VAL A 117 27.57 -6.17 21.57
N SER A 118 27.91 -7.32 20.99
CA SER A 118 29.22 -7.51 20.33
C SER A 118 29.27 -6.83 18.96
N GLY A 119 30.45 -6.33 18.56
CA GLY A 119 30.65 -5.74 17.23
C GLY A 119 30.29 -6.67 16.08
N ARG A 120 30.52 -7.98 16.24
CA ARG A 120 30.09 -9.00 15.26
C ARG A 120 28.55 -9.04 15.11
N THR A 121 27.81 -8.82 16.19
CA THR A 121 26.34 -8.76 16.15
C THR A 121 25.87 -7.53 15.37
N VAL A 122 26.46 -6.36 15.63
CA VAL A 122 26.16 -5.12 14.90
C VAL A 122 26.48 -5.25 13.41
N GLN A 123 27.67 -5.77 13.07
CA GLN A 123 28.05 -6.04 11.67
C GLN A 123 27.08 -7.00 10.97
N ARG A 124 26.66 -8.07 11.67
CA ARG A 124 25.67 -9.01 11.13
C ARG A 124 24.34 -8.30 10.86
N GLN A 125 23.86 -7.46 11.77
CA GLN A 125 22.62 -6.70 11.54
C GLN A 125 22.74 -5.78 10.32
N ILE A 126 23.84 -5.04 10.22
CA ILE A 126 24.15 -4.18 9.07
C ILE A 126 24.17 -4.95 7.75
N GLY A 127 24.86 -6.10 7.71
CA GLY A 127 24.94 -6.94 6.52
C GLY A 127 23.58 -7.43 6.03
N THR A 128 22.58 -7.51 6.91
CA THR A 128 21.24 -7.93 6.51
C THR A 128 20.43 -6.86 5.78
N PHE A 129 20.93 -5.62 5.76
CA PHE A 129 20.33 -4.52 5.04
C PHE A 129 20.88 -4.34 3.62
N ALA A 130 22.01 -4.94 3.28
CA ALA A 130 22.60 -4.79 1.94
C ALA A 130 21.59 -5.10 0.82
N PRO A 131 20.78 -6.18 0.89
CA PRO A 131 19.74 -6.42 -0.12
C PRO A 131 18.62 -5.38 -0.14
N ILE A 132 18.36 -4.71 1.00
CA ILE A 132 17.35 -3.65 1.08
C ILE A 132 17.88 -2.38 0.45
N LEU A 133 19.10 -1.97 0.80
CA LEU A 133 19.76 -0.78 0.24
C LEU A 133 19.95 -0.89 -1.27
N GLU A 134 20.30 -2.08 -1.76
CA GLU A 134 20.45 -2.35 -3.19
C GLU A 134 19.20 -1.99 -3.99
N HIS A 135 18.00 -2.22 -3.43
CA HIS A 135 16.75 -1.82 -4.09
C HIS A 135 16.65 -0.30 -4.27
N TYR A 136 17.14 0.46 -3.30
CA TYR A 136 17.20 1.92 -3.38
C TYR A 136 18.46 2.41 -4.10
N LYS A 137 19.29 1.51 -4.65
CA LYS A 137 20.62 1.80 -5.22
C LYS A 137 21.57 2.51 -4.23
N LEU A 138 21.47 2.13 -2.97
CA LEU A 138 22.31 2.64 -1.89
C LEU A 138 23.33 1.58 -1.45
N ASP A 139 24.44 2.04 -0.89
CA ASP A 139 25.42 1.19 -0.22
C ASP A 139 25.76 1.73 1.17
N LEU A 140 26.30 0.85 2.02
CA LEU A 140 26.72 1.19 3.37
C LEU A 140 28.18 0.77 3.59
N ASN A 141 29.03 1.75 3.87
CA ASN A 141 30.45 1.59 4.14
C ASN A 141 30.87 2.32 5.41
N LEU A 142 30.89 1.59 6.53
CA LEU A 142 31.29 2.12 7.84
C LEU A 142 32.77 2.55 7.96
N LYS A 143 33.59 2.31 6.92
CA LYS A 143 35.00 2.73 6.90
C LYS A 143 35.21 4.13 6.33
N ARG A 144 34.19 4.71 5.68
CA ARG A 144 34.23 6.05 5.09
C ARG A 144 33.76 7.08 6.11
N SER A 145 34.08 8.36 5.91
CA SER A 145 33.49 9.47 6.66
C SER A 145 31.99 9.61 6.40
N GLU A 146 31.58 9.34 5.16
CA GLU A 146 30.18 9.22 4.75
C GLU A 146 29.83 7.73 4.66
N TYR A 147 29.07 7.24 5.64
CA TYR A 147 28.73 5.82 5.69
C TYR A 147 27.80 5.38 4.57
N LEU A 148 26.90 6.25 4.13
CA LEU A 148 25.94 5.92 3.09
C LEU A 148 26.45 6.39 1.73
N GLY A 149 26.60 5.46 0.79
CA GLY A 149 26.87 5.74 -0.60
C GLY A 149 25.60 5.68 -1.45
N GLY A 150 25.59 6.45 -2.53
CA GLY A 150 24.45 6.64 -3.44
C GLY A 150 24.08 8.12 -3.60
N GLU A 151 23.13 8.42 -4.47
CA GLU A 151 22.68 9.79 -4.68
C GLU A 151 21.81 10.29 -3.52
N GLU A 152 22.03 11.52 -3.06
CA GLU A 152 21.37 12.07 -1.87
C GLU A 152 19.82 12.06 -1.99
N TYR A 153 19.26 12.26 -3.19
CA TYR A 153 17.80 12.18 -3.39
C TYR A 153 17.24 10.77 -3.08
N ARG A 154 18.02 9.71 -3.32
CA ARG A 154 17.65 8.32 -2.97
C ARG A 154 17.82 8.06 -1.48
N ILE A 155 18.88 8.57 -0.87
CA ILE A 155 19.11 8.49 0.59
C ILE A 155 17.94 9.13 1.34
N ARG A 156 17.51 10.32 0.91
CA ARG A 156 16.35 11.01 1.49
C ARG A 156 15.06 10.25 1.29
N TYR A 157 14.81 9.69 0.10
CA TYR A 157 13.63 8.86 -0.12
C TYR A 157 13.64 7.59 0.76
N PHE A 158 14.80 6.96 0.93
CA PHE A 158 14.95 5.81 1.83
C PHE A 158 14.61 6.17 3.28
N PHE A 159 15.17 7.24 3.83
CA PHE A 159 14.88 7.66 5.20
C PHE A 159 13.47 8.22 5.38
N HIS A 160 12.94 8.91 4.37
CA HIS A 160 11.54 9.31 4.34
C HIS A 160 10.64 8.08 4.47
N SER A 161 10.90 7.05 3.66
CA SER A 161 10.16 5.79 3.73
C SER A 161 10.34 5.12 5.09
N PHE A 162 11.56 5.07 5.62
CA PHE A 162 11.86 4.49 6.93
C PHE A 162 11.06 5.14 8.06
N TYR A 163 11.10 6.46 8.19
CA TYR A 163 10.37 7.18 9.24
C TYR A 163 8.87 7.19 9.00
N TRP A 164 8.41 7.21 7.74
CA TRP A 164 6.98 7.13 7.43
C TRP A 164 6.38 5.78 7.84
N HIS A 165 7.11 4.68 7.65
CA HIS A 165 6.64 3.35 8.04
C HIS A 165 6.50 3.19 9.57
N VAL A 166 7.31 3.89 10.37
CA VAL A 166 7.19 3.92 11.83
C VAL A 166 6.46 5.16 12.35
N TYR A 167 5.80 5.91 11.47
CA TYR A 167 5.10 7.12 11.83
C TYR A 167 3.90 6.80 12.72
N ASP A 168 3.71 7.63 13.72
CA ASP A 168 2.59 7.61 14.65
C ASP A 168 2.29 9.06 14.97
N GLU A 169 1.05 9.51 14.82
CA GLU A 169 0.70 10.92 15.02
C GLU A 169 0.80 11.33 16.50
N ILE A 170 0.56 10.40 17.42
CA ILE A 170 0.64 10.63 18.87
C ILE A 170 2.10 10.64 19.33
N GLU A 171 2.89 9.68 18.83
CA GLU A 171 4.31 9.53 19.15
C GLU A 171 5.16 9.69 17.89
N SER A 172 5.14 10.91 17.34
CA SER A 172 5.79 11.24 16.07
C SER A 172 7.28 10.96 16.13
N ASN A 173 7.72 10.04 15.28
CA ASN A 173 9.15 9.73 15.04
C ASN A 173 9.68 10.53 13.86
N ARG A 174 8.95 11.59 13.49
CA ARG A 174 9.40 12.53 12.46
C ARG A 174 10.74 13.13 12.89
N PRO A 175 11.69 13.27 11.97
CA PRO A 175 12.91 14.03 12.25
C PRO A 175 12.61 15.46 12.75
N PRO A 176 13.49 16.04 13.58
CA PRO A 176 13.21 17.31 14.25
C PRO A 176 13.13 18.48 13.26
N ILE A 177 12.04 19.23 13.36
CA ILE A 177 11.78 20.49 12.66
C ILE A 177 11.14 21.49 13.62
N VAL A 178 11.08 22.76 13.23
CA VAL A 178 10.33 23.77 13.99
C VAL A 178 8.84 23.48 13.86
N GLU A 179 8.15 23.21 14.97
CA GLU A 179 6.75 22.77 14.95
C GLU A 179 5.79 23.76 14.26
N GLN A 180 6.04 25.07 14.44
CA GLN A 180 5.27 26.10 13.76
C GLN A 180 5.39 25.98 12.23
N SER A 181 6.57 25.64 11.70
CA SER A 181 6.77 25.45 10.26
C SER A 181 5.95 24.29 9.69
N ALA A 182 5.78 23.21 10.47
CA ALA A 182 4.93 22.09 10.09
C ALA A 182 3.45 22.51 10.06
N THR A 183 3.02 23.24 11.10
CA THR A 183 1.65 23.75 11.22
C THR A 183 1.30 24.72 10.08
N ASP A 184 2.16 25.69 9.80
CA ASP A 184 1.96 26.69 8.75
C ASP A 184 1.92 26.03 7.36
N LEU A 185 2.84 25.11 7.09
CA LEU A 185 2.85 24.36 5.84
C LEU A 185 1.57 23.51 5.70
N TYR A 186 1.13 22.84 6.78
CA TYR A 186 -0.10 22.06 6.75
C TYR A 186 -1.32 22.93 6.39
N GLN A 187 -1.40 24.13 6.97
CA GLN A 187 -2.46 25.10 6.67
C GLN A 187 -2.37 25.59 5.22
N ALA A 188 -1.19 25.96 4.75
CA ALA A 188 -0.97 26.40 3.38
C ALA A 188 -1.34 25.29 2.37
N LEU A 189 -0.92 24.04 2.61
CA LEU A 189 -1.33 22.88 1.80
C LEU A 189 -2.84 22.69 1.79
N SER A 190 -3.53 22.98 2.90
CA SER A 190 -4.99 22.89 2.98
C SER A 190 -5.70 23.98 2.19
N ILE A 191 -5.09 25.15 2.03
CA ILE A 191 -5.62 26.27 1.23
C ILE A 191 -5.38 26.03 -0.26
N TYR A 192 -4.15 25.68 -0.63
CA TYR A 192 -3.77 25.52 -2.04
C TYR A 192 -4.22 24.18 -2.64
N PHE A 193 -4.29 23.13 -1.81
CA PHE A 193 -4.66 21.78 -2.21
C PHE A 193 -5.71 21.17 -1.26
N PRO A 194 -6.95 21.72 -1.24
CA PRO A 194 -7.99 21.29 -0.30
C PRO A 194 -8.40 19.82 -0.45
N PHE A 195 -8.18 19.24 -1.63
CA PHE A 195 -8.42 17.83 -1.92
C PHE A 195 -7.35 16.87 -1.36
N LEU A 196 -6.20 17.37 -0.88
CA LEU A 196 -5.19 16.51 -0.29
C LEU A 196 -5.63 15.96 1.07
N ARG A 197 -5.54 14.64 1.21
CA ARG A 197 -5.80 13.92 2.46
C ARG A 197 -4.84 14.36 3.56
N HIS A 198 -5.28 14.26 4.82
CA HIS A 198 -4.43 14.53 5.99
C HIS A 198 -3.09 13.76 5.94
N ALA A 199 -3.15 12.44 5.76
CA ALA A 199 -1.94 11.59 5.66
C ALA A 199 -1.00 12.01 4.51
N ALA A 200 -1.53 12.53 3.41
CA ALA A 200 -0.75 13.01 2.28
C ALA A 200 0.07 14.28 2.61
N LYS A 201 -0.50 15.17 3.43
CA LYS A 201 0.16 16.38 3.95
C LYS A 201 1.24 16.02 4.96
N GLU A 202 0.90 15.19 5.96
CA GLU A 202 1.84 14.72 6.99
C GLU A 202 3.03 13.98 6.38
N ARG A 203 2.80 13.17 5.35
CA ARG A 203 3.86 12.47 4.62
C ARG A 203 4.82 13.45 3.95
N PHE A 204 4.30 14.51 3.33
CA PHE A 204 5.16 15.52 2.72
C PHE A 204 5.97 16.30 3.76
N ILE A 205 5.36 16.65 4.89
CA ILE A 205 6.07 17.26 6.02
C ILE A 205 7.16 16.32 6.56
N ASN A 206 6.90 15.01 6.64
CA ASN A 206 7.91 14.02 7.03
C ASN A 206 9.08 13.96 6.04
N LEU A 207 8.82 14.04 4.73
CA LEU A 207 9.88 14.13 3.72
C LEU A 207 10.74 15.39 3.94
N LEU A 208 10.11 16.54 4.15
CA LEU A 208 10.82 17.79 4.39
C LEU A 208 11.63 17.76 5.68
N ALA A 209 11.12 17.11 6.73
CA ALA A 209 11.86 16.92 7.98
C ALA A 209 13.14 16.10 7.78
N VAL A 210 13.08 15.05 6.97
CA VAL A 210 14.27 14.29 6.54
C VAL A 210 15.25 15.21 5.82
N SER A 211 14.77 16.00 4.85
CA SER A 211 15.61 16.93 4.10
C SER A 211 16.24 18.01 4.98
N VAL A 212 15.51 18.62 5.91
CA VAL A 212 16.05 19.60 6.87
C VAL A 212 17.22 19.00 7.64
N THR A 213 17.07 17.77 8.13
CA THR A 213 18.14 17.09 8.87
C THR A 213 19.36 16.88 7.98
N ARG A 214 19.18 16.40 6.75
CA ARG A 214 20.26 16.13 5.81
C ARG A 214 20.99 17.38 5.34
N ILE A 215 20.25 18.46 5.05
CA ILE A 215 20.80 19.79 4.69
C ILE A 215 21.64 20.33 5.84
N LYS A 216 21.14 20.28 7.09
CA LYS A 216 21.89 20.72 8.28
C LYS A 216 23.16 19.91 8.53
N GLN A 217 23.19 18.66 8.07
CA GLN A 217 24.38 17.80 8.10
C GLN A 217 25.34 18.05 6.92
N GLY A 218 25.05 19.00 6.04
CA GLY A 218 25.87 19.33 4.86
C GLY A 218 25.63 18.41 3.64
N ASN A 219 24.64 17.53 3.69
CA ASN A 219 24.34 16.59 2.61
C ASN A 219 23.29 17.20 1.66
N LEU A 220 23.75 18.01 0.71
CA LEU A 220 22.93 18.68 -0.29
C LEU A 220 22.70 17.77 -1.51
N ILE A 221 21.53 17.91 -2.13
CA ILE A 221 21.27 17.30 -3.43
C ILE A 221 22.08 18.06 -4.50
N LYS A 222 23.05 17.37 -5.10
CA LYS A 222 23.91 17.93 -6.15
C LYS A 222 23.38 17.68 -7.56
N GLU A 223 22.77 16.51 -7.77
CA GLU A 223 22.29 16.07 -9.07
C GLU A 223 20.97 15.32 -8.90
N ILE A 224 20.08 15.50 -9.87
CA ILE A 224 18.81 14.79 -10.01
C ILE A 224 18.63 14.37 -11.47
N PRO A 225 17.91 13.26 -11.73
CA PRO A 225 17.64 12.82 -13.10
C PRO A 225 16.93 13.89 -13.93
N GLU A 226 17.21 13.95 -15.22
CA GLU A 226 16.62 14.97 -16.11
C GLU A 226 15.09 14.83 -16.22
N SER A 227 14.57 13.61 -16.10
CA SER A 227 13.13 13.32 -16.01
C SER A 227 12.45 13.96 -14.80
N VAL A 228 13.20 14.22 -13.72
CA VAL A 228 12.72 14.89 -12.51
C VAL A 228 12.65 16.41 -12.73
N LYS A 229 13.64 16.98 -13.43
CA LYS A 229 13.70 18.44 -13.69
C LYS A 229 12.58 18.95 -14.59
N LYS A 230 12.09 18.11 -15.50
CA LYS A 230 11.04 18.45 -16.46
C LYS A 230 9.63 18.16 -15.94
N PHE A 231 9.53 17.70 -14.69
CA PHE A 231 8.26 17.23 -14.17
C PHE A 231 7.30 18.38 -13.84
N TYR A 232 6.01 18.13 -14.00
CA TYR A 232 4.98 19.17 -13.92
C TYR A 232 3.84 18.76 -12.98
N ASN A 233 3.39 19.74 -12.17
CA ASN A 233 2.22 19.61 -11.32
C ASN A 233 1.03 20.41 -11.89
N PRO A 234 -0.13 19.79 -12.10
CA PRO A 234 -1.25 20.39 -12.82
C PRO A 234 -2.11 21.31 -11.94
N PHE A 235 -1.76 21.46 -10.67
CA PHE A 235 -2.47 22.30 -9.71
C PHE A 235 -1.72 23.59 -9.35
N MET A 236 -0.38 23.56 -9.40
CA MET A 236 0.46 24.70 -9.03
C MET A 236 1.81 24.63 -9.76
N ASP A 237 2.26 25.73 -10.34
CA ASP A 237 3.58 25.81 -10.96
C ASP A 237 4.70 25.83 -9.90
N GLN A 238 5.91 25.45 -10.31
CA GLN A 238 7.03 25.33 -9.37
C GLN A 238 7.39 26.66 -8.69
N ILE A 239 7.33 27.79 -9.39
CA ILE A 239 7.73 29.09 -8.83
C ILE A 239 6.80 29.47 -7.67
N THR A 240 5.49 29.31 -7.89
CA THR A 240 4.49 29.55 -6.85
C THR A 240 4.65 28.54 -5.70
N PHE A 241 4.89 27.26 -6.01
CA PHE A 241 5.09 26.23 -4.99
C PHE A 241 6.29 26.51 -4.10
N ASP A 242 7.41 26.89 -4.70
CA ASP A 242 8.64 27.20 -3.99
C ASP A 242 8.43 28.40 -3.07
N LYS A 243 7.87 29.49 -3.59
CA LYS A 243 7.66 30.75 -2.86
C LYS A 243 6.64 30.64 -1.73
N GLU A 244 5.53 29.96 -1.95
CA GLU A 244 4.40 29.95 -1.01
C GLU A 244 4.48 28.78 -0.01
N LEU A 245 5.27 27.73 -0.29
CA LEU A 245 5.31 26.51 0.53
C LEU A 245 6.72 26.11 0.97
N LEU A 246 7.66 25.93 0.06
CA LEU A 246 8.98 25.38 0.40
C LEU A 246 9.87 26.39 1.11
N LEU A 247 10.06 27.57 0.54
CA LEU A 247 10.96 28.58 1.09
C LEU A 247 10.54 29.03 2.49
N PRO A 248 9.24 29.35 2.76
CA PRO A 248 8.81 29.68 4.13
C PRO A 248 9.09 28.55 5.13
N PHE A 249 8.89 27.29 4.73
CA PHE A 249 9.17 26.14 5.56
C PHE A 249 10.67 26.01 5.88
N PHE A 250 11.54 26.13 4.87
CA PHE A 250 12.98 26.04 5.04
C PHE A 250 13.54 27.20 5.87
N GLU A 251 13.08 28.42 5.63
CA GLU A 251 13.50 29.61 6.37
C GLU A 251 13.15 29.51 7.85
N ALA A 252 11.95 29.03 8.19
CA ALA A 252 11.56 28.76 9.56
C ALA A 252 12.47 27.72 10.24
N ASN A 253 13.08 26.82 9.45
CA ASN A 253 14.07 25.84 9.90
C ASN A 253 15.53 26.33 9.82
N ARG A 254 15.75 27.64 9.55
CA ARG A 254 17.05 28.31 9.40
C ARG A 254 17.85 27.84 8.18
N ILE A 255 17.17 27.54 7.08
CA ILE A 255 17.74 27.18 5.80
C ILE A 255 17.25 28.22 4.79
N TYR A 256 18.18 29.00 4.21
CA TYR A 256 17.83 30.13 3.35
C TYR A 256 18.06 29.78 1.87
N GLU A 257 17.26 30.37 0.98
CA GLU A 257 17.31 30.11 -0.47
C GLU A 257 18.72 30.24 -1.06
N LYS A 258 19.46 31.28 -0.64
CA LYS A 258 20.84 31.55 -1.12
C LYS A 258 21.83 30.41 -0.84
N ASP A 259 21.54 29.58 0.16
CA ASP A 259 22.40 28.48 0.62
C ASP A 259 21.92 27.13 0.05
N LEU A 260 20.82 27.12 -0.72
CA LEU A 260 20.23 25.93 -1.33
C LEU A 260 20.54 25.85 -2.83
N PRO A 261 21.04 24.71 -3.33
CA PRO A 261 21.06 24.47 -4.77
C PRO A 261 19.64 24.31 -5.30
N LYS A 262 19.41 24.70 -6.56
CA LYS A 262 18.07 24.65 -7.19
C LYS A 262 17.49 23.24 -7.20
N GLU A 263 18.36 22.23 -7.29
CA GLU A 263 18.05 20.82 -7.24
C GLU A 263 17.27 20.43 -5.97
N GLU A 264 17.47 21.13 -4.85
CA GLU A 264 16.69 20.93 -3.63
C GLU A 264 15.21 21.26 -3.86
N LEU A 265 14.92 22.44 -4.40
CA LEU A 265 13.54 22.87 -4.63
C LEU A 265 12.85 21.97 -5.67
N ILE A 266 13.55 21.66 -6.77
CA ILE A 266 13.05 20.77 -7.83
C ILE A 266 12.73 19.37 -7.26
N TYR A 267 13.60 18.81 -6.42
CA TYR A 267 13.36 17.51 -5.80
C TYR A 267 12.09 17.49 -4.95
N HIS A 268 11.88 18.50 -4.11
CA HIS A 268 10.71 18.55 -3.23
C HIS A 268 9.42 18.81 -4.00
N PHE A 269 9.45 19.67 -5.02
CA PHE A 269 8.34 19.87 -5.93
C PHE A 269 7.96 18.58 -6.67
N TYR A 270 8.96 17.86 -7.18
CA TYR A 270 8.77 16.56 -7.81
C TYR A 270 8.14 15.56 -6.85
N MET A 271 8.72 15.37 -5.67
CA MET A 271 8.25 14.41 -4.67
C MET A 271 6.84 14.71 -4.18
N PHE A 272 6.49 15.99 -4.02
CA PHE A 272 5.11 16.39 -3.73
C PHE A 272 4.16 15.95 -4.85
N THR A 273 4.58 16.12 -6.09
CA THR A 273 3.75 15.85 -7.27
C THR A 273 3.53 14.36 -7.50
N VAL A 274 4.60 13.55 -7.46
CA VAL A 274 4.52 12.10 -7.72
C VAL A 274 4.16 11.27 -6.50
N GLY A 275 4.29 11.83 -5.29
CA GLY A 275 3.99 11.11 -4.05
C GLY A 275 2.50 10.85 -3.83
N GLN A 276 1.62 11.48 -4.62
CA GLN A 276 0.17 11.40 -4.44
C GLN A 276 -0.52 10.69 -5.62
N SER A 277 -1.64 10.05 -5.33
CA SER A 277 -2.61 9.63 -6.35
C SER A 277 -3.83 10.54 -6.29
N TYR A 278 -4.33 10.97 -7.44
CA TYR A 278 -5.43 11.91 -7.57
C TYR A 278 -6.72 11.16 -7.91
N SER A 279 -7.80 11.48 -7.22
CA SER A 279 -9.15 11.01 -7.53
C SER A 279 -9.80 11.83 -8.65
N GLN A 280 -10.97 11.41 -9.15
CA GLN A 280 -11.75 12.22 -10.09
C GLN A 280 -12.12 13.59 -9.50
N GLU A 281 -12.52 13.63 -8.23
CA GLU A 281 -12.81 14.88 -7.51
C GLU A 281 -11.59 15.79 -7.48
N SER A 282 -10.40 15.26 -7.21
CA SER A 282 -9.17 16.05 -7.23
C SER A 282 -8.93 16.66 -8.61
N LEU A 283 -9.10 15.87 -9.69
CA LEU A 283 -8.89 16.33 -11.06
C LEU A 283 -9.94 17.33 -11.56
N SER A 284 -11.13 17.41 -10.96
CA SER A 284 -12.07 18.49 -11.28
C SER A 284 -11.59 19.87 -10.83
N GLN A 285 -10.61 19.95 -9.92
CA GLN A 285 -10.07 21.20 -9.38
C GLN A 285 -8.81 21.67 -10.10
N LEU A 286 -8.51 21.14 -11.28
CA LEU A 286 -7.36 21.51 -12.08
C LEU A 286 -7.39 23.01 -12.42
N ARG A 287 -6.34 23.74 -11.99
CA ARG A 287 -6.24 25.19 -12.15
C ARG A 287 -5.44 25.60 -13.38
N LEU A 288 -4.48 24.77 -13.76
CA LEU A 288 -3.61 25.03 -14.88
C LEU A 288 -4.08 24.21 -16.08
N GLN A 289 -4.25 24.88 -17.23
CA GLN A 289 -4.32 24.16 -18.49
C GLN A 289 -2.99 23.43 -18.64
N SER A 290 -3.04 22.10 -18.59
CA SER A 290 -1.85 21.25 -18.67
C SER A 290 -0.97 21.75 -19.81
N PRO A 291 0.30 22.12 -19.58
CA PRO A 291 1.31 21.92 -20.58
C PRO A 291 1.18 20.46 -20.94
N MET A 292 0.74 20.24 -22.16
CA MET A 292 0.65 18.94 -22.75
C MET A 292 2.10 18.41 -22.77
N TYR A 293 2.48 17.63 -21.75
CA TYR A 293 3.48 16.57 -21.76
C TYR A 293 4.92 16.95 -22.17
N MET A 294 5.82 17.05 -21.19
CA MET A 294 7.28 17.10 -21.38
C MET A 294 7.98 15.91 -20.68
N ASN A 295 7.31 14.75 -20.61
CA ASN A 295 7.94 13.52 -20.13
C ASN A 295 8.22 12.61 -21.31
N ASP A 296 9.46 12.11 -21.41
CA ASP A 296 9.93 11.27 -22.52
C ASP A 296 9.04 10.01 -22.74
N TYR A 297 8.35 9.56 -21.69
CA TYR A 297 7.49 8.37 -21.68
C TYR A 297 5.99 8.67 -21.85
N ARG A 298 5.59 9.86 -22.33
CA ARG A 298 4.16 10.15 -22.62
C ARG A 298 3.56 9.11 -23.55
N THR A 299 4.14 9.00 -24.75
CA THR A 299 3.60 8.16 -25.82
C THR A 299 3.53 6.73 -25.34
N PHE A 300 4.56 6.30 -24.61
CA PHE A 300 4.60 5.00 -23.96
C PHE A 300 3.41 4.74 -23.00
N ILE A 301 3.05 5.70 -22.14
CA ILE A 301 1.89 5.56 -21.25
C ILE A 301 0.56 5.62 -22.01
N ASP A 302 0.43 6.47 -23.03
CA ASP A 302 -0.78 6.56 -23.85
C ASP A 302 -1.01 5.27 -24.67
N ASP A 303 0.06 4.70 -25.21
CA ASP A 303 0.06 3.39 -25.88
C ASP A 303 -0.34 2.28 -24.91
N TRP A 304 0.19 2.31 -23.67
CA TRP A 304 -0.19 1.36 -22.63
C TRP A 304 -1.69 1.44 -22.30
N ILE A 305 -2.26 2.64 -22.19
CA ILE A 305 -3.71 2.82 -21.97
C ILE A 305 -4.50 2.25 -23.16
N THR A 306 -4.05 2.53 -24.39
CA THR A 306 -4.70 2.04 -25.60
C THR A 306 -4.66 0.50 -25.69
N LEU A 307 -3.57 -0.13 -25.22
CA LEU A 307 -3.48 -1.58 -25.12
C LEU A 307 -4.44 -2.14 -24.07
N ILE A 308 -4.65 -1.44 -22.94
CA ILE A 308 -5.68 -1.81 -21.96
C ILE A 308 -7.04 -1.80 -22.64
N GLU A 309 -7.45 -0.69 -23.25
CA GLU A 309 -8.76 -0.55 -23.90
C GLU A 309 -9.04 -1.67 -24.90
N LYS A 310 -8.03 -2.01 -25.72
CA LYS A 310 -8.11 -3.14 -26.66
C LYS A 310 -8.28 -4.48 -25.96
N GLN A 311 -7.51 -4.72 -24.89
CA GLN A 311 -7.50 -6.01 -24.17
C GLN A 311 -8.81 -6.27 -23.41
N ILE A 312 -9.48 -5.22 -22.93
CA ILE A 312 -10.75 -5.35 -22.17
C ILE A 312 -11.98 -5.00 -23.00
N HIS A 313 -11.82 -4.71 -24.30
CA HIS A 313 -12.89 -4.29 -25.20
C HIS A 313 -13.76 -3.15 -24.64
N PHE A 314 -13.12 -2.19 -23.96
CA PHE A 314 -13.76 -1.04 -23.33
C PHE A 314 -13.00 0.23 -23.72
N SER A 315 -13.73 1.30 -24.01
CA SER A 315 -13.13 2.60 -24.31
C SER A 315 -13.37 3.55 -23.14
N PHE A 316 -12.29 4.08 -22.58
CA PHE A 316 -12.41 5.02 -21.46
C PHE A 316 -13.01 6.34 -21.94
N GLY A 317 -13.88 6.92 -21.12
CA GLY A 317 -14.31 8.30 -21.29
C GLY A 317 -13.12 9.27 -21.18
N SER A 318 -13.29 10.50 -21.68
CA SER A 318 -12.21 11.52 -21.66
C SER A 318 -11.66 11.79 -20.26
N ASN A 319 -12.52 11.84 -19.25
CA ASN A 319 -12.14 12.05 -17.85
C ASN A 319 -11.41 10.84 -17.25
N GLU A 320 -11.86 9.62 -17.56
CA GLU A 320 -11.25 8.36 -17.09
C GLU A 320 -9.86 8.19 -17.71
N ARG A 321 -9.73 8.44 -19.02
CA ARG A 321 -8.45 8.40 -19.71
C ARG A 321 -7.47 9.41 -19.13
N LYS A 322 -7.94 10.65 -18.84
CA LYS A 322 -7.13 11.69 -18.20
C LYS A 322 -6.68 11.29 -16.80
N LEU A 323 -7.57 10.69 -16.00
CA LEU A 323 -7.27 10.19 -14.66
C LEU A 323 -6.20 9.10 -14.69
N LEU A 324 -6.39 8.11 -15.57
CA LEU A 324 -5.45 7.01 -15.74
C LEU A 324 -4.10 7.51 -16.23
N PHE A 325 -4.08 8.41 -17.21
CA PHE A 325 -2.86 8.99 -17.77
C PHE A 325 -2.04 9.72 -16.71
N ILE A 326 -2.64 10.65 -15.96
CA ILE A 326 -1.92 11.45 -14.95
C ILE A 326 -1.32 10.54 -13.88
N ASN A 327 -2.15 9.68 -13.27
CA ASN A 327 -1.68 8.83 -12.19
C ASN A 327 -0.65 7.79 -12.67
N ALA A 328 -0.85 7.16 -13.82
CA ALA A 328 0.11 6.19 -14.37
C ALA A 328 1.45 6.85 -14.70
N THR A 329 1.44 8.06 -15.26
CA THR A 329 2.65 8.86 -15.51
C THR A 329 3.42 9.11 -14.21
N TYR A 330 2.72 9.41 -13.12
CA TYR A 330 3.34 9.77 -11.85
C TYR A 330 3.94 8.55 -11.16
N ILE A 331 3.20 7.45 -11.13
CA ILE A 331 3.68 6.16 -10.64
C ILE A 331 4.89 5.72 -11.46
N PHE A 332 4.80 5.77 -12.78
CA PHE A 332 5.88 5.36 -13.68
C PHE A 332 7.14 6.20 -13.46
N SER A 333 7.00 7.53 -13.41
CA SER A 333 8.09 8.45 -13.12
C SER A 333 8.78 8.14 -11.80
N PHE A 334 7.99 7.96 -10.75
CA PHE A 334 8.47 7.67 -9.41
C PHE A 334 9.24 6.35 -9.38
N LEU A 335 8.70 5.29 -9.98
CA LEU A 335 9.35 3.98 -10.03
C LEU A 335 10.63 4.01 -10.88
N LEU A 336 10.65 4.79 -11.97
CA LEU A 336 11.85 4.97 -12.78
C LEU A 336 12.96 5.70 -11.99
N THR A 337 12.59 6.71 -11.21
CA THR A 337 13.53 7.49 -10.39
C THR A 337 14.08 6.66 -9.22
N PHE A 338 13.21 6.05 -8.41
CA PHE A 338 13.65 5.42 -7.16
C PHE A 338 13.92 3.93 -7.30
N GLY A 339 13.17 3.21 -8.14
CA GLY A 339 13.28 1.77 -8.29
C GLY A 339 12.83 1.02 -7.04
N LEU A 340 11.77 0.21 -7.14
CA LEU A 340 11.34 -0.68 -6.05
C LEU A 340 11.52 -2.17 -6.38
N GLY A 341 12.04 -2.47 -7.58
CA GLY A 341 12.19 -3.82 -8.10
C GLY A 341 10.85 -4.56 -8.07
N ASN A 342 10.86 -5.81 -7.58
CA ASN A 342 9.67 -6.65 -7.49
C ASN A 342 8.87 -6.48 -6.18
N LYS A 343 9.21 -5.51 -5.32
CA LYS A 343 8.51 -5.29 -4.05
C LYS A 343 7.36 -4.31 -4.23
N ILE A 344 6.23 -4.63 -3.62
CA ILE A 344 5.10 -3.72 -3.50
C ILE A 344 5.36 -2.81 -2.29
N ASP A 345 5.40 -1.50 -2.51
CA ASP A 345 5.51 -0.50 -1.43
C ASP A 345 4.12 0.08 -1.14
N SER A 346 3.38 -0.57 -0.25
CA SER A 346 2.04 -0.13 0.17
C SER A 346 2.06 0.91 1.30
N PHE A 347 3.18 1.62 1.53
CA PHE A 347 3.30 2.69 2.54
C PHE A 347 2.70 2.32 3.90
N GLY A 348 3.21 1.26 4.53
CA GLY A 348 2.86 0.91 5.92
C GLY A 348 2.23 -0.47 6.11
N ASP A 349 1.68 -1.09 5.06
CA ASP A 349 1.34 -2.51 5.10
C ASP A 349 2.20 -3.33 4.14
N TYR A 350 2.45 -4.61 4.45
CA TYR A 350 3.01 -5.54 3.48
C TYR A 350 1.86 -6.39 2.98
N ILE A 351 1.45 -6.13 1.74
CA ILE A 351 0.50 -6.98 1.06
C ILE A 351 1.29 -8.00 0.23
N THR A 352 1.01 -9.28 0.45
CA THR A 352 1.56 -10.34 -0.41
C THR A 352 0.99 -10.18 -1.81
N LEU A 353 1.71 -10.66 -2.83
CA LEU A 353 1.19 -10.66 -4.20
C LEU A 353 -0.17 -11.38 -4.27
N SER A 354 -0.33 -12.50 -3.54
CA SER A 354 -1.60 -13.21 -3.46
C SER A 354 -2.72 -12.41 -2.81
N GLU A 355 -2.43 -11.53 -1.85
CA GLU A 355 -3.44 -10.64 -1.25
C GLU A 355 -3.79 -9.51 -2.21
N VAL A 356 -2.81 -8.97 -2.96
CA VAL A 356 -3.06 -7.99 -4.05
C VAL A 356 -3.95 -8.58 -5.13
N GLU A 357 -3.62 -9.78 -5.62
CA GLU A 357 -4.38 -10.47 -6.65
C GLU A 357 -5.82 -10.75 -6.19
N ARG A 358 -6.02 -11.09 -4.91
CA ARG A 358 -7.38 -11.23 -4.34
C ARG A 358 -8.11 -9.90 -4.23
N GLN A 359 -7.41 -8.83 -3.84
CA GLN A 359 -8.04 -7.53 -3.57
C GLN A 359 -8.39 -6.76 -4.85
N TYR A 360 -7.50 -6.81 -5.84
CA TYR A 360 -7.65 -6.08 -7.11
C TYR A 360 -7.95 -7.03 -8.28
N HIS A 361 -8.46 -8.21 -7.98
CA HIS A 361 -8.97 -9.17 -8.97
C HIS A 361 -7.92 -9.57 -10.02
N TYR A 362 -8.41 -10.00 -11.19
CA TYR A 362 -7.62 -10.43 -12.35
C TYR A 362 -6.78 -9.30 -12.99
N TRP A 363 -6.83 -8.05 -12.51
CA TRP A 363 -6.10 -6.93 -13.09
C TRP A 363 -4.60 -7.16 -13.15
N PHE A 364 -4.03 -7.81 -12.14
CA PHE A 364 -2.62 -8.14 -12.14
C PHE A 364 -2.24 -9.04 -13.32
N THR A 365 -3.09 -10.03 -13.63
CA THR A 365 -2.94 -10.93 -14.79
C THR A 365 -3.13 -10.19 -16.12
N VAL A 366 -4.10 -9.26 -16.21
CA VAL A 366 -4.32 -8.44 -17.40
C VAL A 366 -3.11 -7.58 -17.70
N LEU A 367 -2.60 -6.88 -16.69
CA LEU A 367 -1.44 -6.01 -16.82
C LEU A 367 -0.18 -6.78 -17.20
N GLU A 368 -0.01 -8.00 -16.69
CA GLU A 368 1.06 -8.93 -17.10
C GLU A 368 0.94 -9.35 -18.58
N LYS A 369 -0.28 -9.56 -19.10
CA LYS A 369 -0.47 -9.85 -20.54
C LYS A 369 -0.18 -8.63 -21.40
N ILE A 370 -0.64 -7.45 -20.98
CA ILE A 370 -0.48 -6.19 -21.71
C ILE A 370 1.00 -5.80 -21.79
N SER A 371 1.75 -5.95 -20.71
CA SER A 371 3.16 -5.58 -20.68
C SER A 371 4.02 -6.41 -21.64
N ARG A 372 3.61 -7.64 -21.99
CA ARG A 372 4.27 -8.47 -23.02
C ARG A 372 3.98 -8.03 -24.45
N LYS A 373 2.88 -7.32 -24.66
CA LYS A 373 2.46 -6.79 -25.98
C LYS A 373 3.04 -5.40 -26.27
N HIS A 374 3.69 -4.78 -25.29
CA HIS A 374 4.26 -3.44 -25.41
C HIS A 374 5.72 -3.53 -25.87
N GLU A 375 5.97 -3.25 -27.15
CA GLU A 375 7.32 -3.24 -27.73
C GLU A 375 7.99 -1.88 -27.54
N VAL A 376 9.10 -1.84 -26.81
CA VAL A 376 9.83 -0.59 -26.55
C VAL A 376 11.34 -0.83 -26.54
N GLU A 377 12.08 0.11 -27.12
CA GLU A 377 13.55 0.08 -27.17
C GLU A 377 14.21 0.28 -25.79
N ASN A 378 13.58 1.07 -24.91
CA ASN A 378 14.10 1.35 -23.57
C ASN A 378 13.78 0.22 -22.57
N LYS A 379 14.76 -0.65 -22.34
CA LYS A 379 14.68 -1.75 -21.36
C LYS A 379 14.24 -1.30 -19.97
N ALA A 380 14.72 -0.14 -19.49
CA ALA A 380 14.36 0.34 -18.15
C ALA A 380 12.86 0.65 -18.03
N TRP A 381 12.24 1.13 -19.11
CA TRP A 381 10.80 1.40 -19.11
C TRP A 381 9.97 0.12 -19.08
N LEU A 382 10.40 -0.89 -19.84
CA LEU A 382 9.78 -2.21 -19.84
C LEU A 382 9.90 -2.89 -18.46
N ASP A 383 11.06 -2.77 -17.81
CA ASP A 383 11.28 -3.31 -16.47
C ASP A 383 10.34 -2.66 -15.43
N ILE A 384 10.12 -1.33 -15.51
CA ILE A 384 9.17 -0.63 -14.63
C ILE A 384 7.73 -1.08 -14.90
N LEU A 385 7.30 -1.16 -16.16
CA LEU A 385 5.95 -1.59 -16.52
C LEU A 385 5.66 -3.02 -16.03
N ASN A 386 6.68 -3.88 -16.08
CA ASN A 386 6.61 -5.26 -15.60
C ASN A 386 6.77 -5.40 -14.07
N SER A 387 7.15 -4.34 -13.36
CA SER A 387 7.33 -4.39 -11.91
C SER A 387 6.02 -4.66 -11.18
N ASN A 388 6.10 -5.39 -10.07
CA ASN A 388 4.94 -5.65 -9.22
C ASN A 388 4.37 -4.35 -8.61
N SER A 389 5.22 -3.35 -8.35
CA SER A 389 4.79 -2.06 -7.81
C SER A 389 3.92 -1.31 -8.81
N PHE A 390 4.35 -1.23 -10.08
CA PHE A 390 3.55 -0.56 -11.12
C PHE A 390 2.20 -1.25 -11.27
N LYS A 391 2.19 -2.59 -11.38
CA LYS A 391 0.95 -3.38 -11.49
C LYS A 391 0.03 -3.18 -10.29
N TYR A 392 0.58 -3.15 -9.07
CA TYR A 392 -0.19 -2.90 -7.86
C TYR A 392 -0.93 -1.55 -7.89
N TYR A 393 -0.22 -0.45 -8.18
CA TYR A 393 -0.83 0.87 -8.22
C TYR A 393 -1.76 1.05 -9.45
N ALA A 394 -1.39 0.50 -10.61
CA ALA A 394 -2.24 0.52 -11.79
C ALA A 394 -3.54 -0.25 -11.55
N SER A 395 -3.48 -1.39 -10.87
CA SER A 395 -4.67 -2.20 -10.52
C SER A 395 -5.62 -1.44 -9.59
N GLN A 396 -5.12 -0.63 -8.66
CA GLN A 396 -5.95 0.24 -7.82
C GLN A 396 -6.74 1.27 -8.65
N ILE A 397 -6.06 1.93 -9.58
CA ILE A 397 -6.69 2.96 -10.43
C ILE A 397 -7.71 2.32 -11.37
N LEU A 398 -7.35 1.20 -12.00
CA LEU A 398 -8.26 0.46 -12.86
C LEU A 398 -9.47 -0.05 -12.09
N TYR A 399 -9.27 -0.60 -10.89
CA TYR A 399 -10.38 -1.01 -10.02
C TYR A 399 -11.28 0.18 -9.66
N TYR A 400 -10.71 1.33 -9.33
CA TYR A 400 -11.45 2.55 -9.03
C TYR A 400 -12.27 3.06 -10.22
N ILE A 401 -11.75 2.95 -11.45
CA ILE A 401 -12.47 3.37 -12.66
C ILE A 401 -13.53 2.34 -13.08
N LEU A 402 -13.18 1.05 -13.05
CA LEU A 402 -13.93 -0.01 -13.74
C LEU A 402 -14.88 -0.81 -12.85
N SER A 403 -14.79 -0.67 -11.52
CA SER A 403 -15.69 -1.39 -10.60
C SER A 403 -17.18 -1.08 -10.84
N ASP A 404 -17.50 0.14 -11.27
CA ASP A 404 -18.88 0.53 -11.62
C ASP A 404 -19.34 -0.04 -12.98
N TYR A 405 -18.39 -0.40 -13.85
CA TYR A 405 -18.65 -0.97 -15.18
C TYR A 405 -18.56 -2.50 -15.20
N ASP A 406 -18.43 -3.12 -14.04
CA ASP A 406 -18.36 -4.57 -13.94
C ASP A 406 -19.61 -5.23 -14.56
N THR A 407 -19.38 -6.27 -15.37
CA THR A 407 -20.47 -7.07 -15.91
C THR A 407 -21.22 -7.71 -14.73
N PRO A 408 -22.52 -7.40 -14.53
CA PRO A 408 -23.25 -7.87 -13.38
C PRO A 408 -23.36 -9.40 -13.41
N VAL A 409 -23.20 -10.03 -12.25
CA VAL A 409 -23.51 -11.46 -12.10
C VAL A 409 -25.03 -11.59 -12.07
N ARG A 410 -25.57 -12.41 -12.97
CA ARG A 410 -27.00 -12.71 -13.04
C ARG A 410 -27.31 -13.75 -11.98
N VAL A 411 -28.10 -13.39 -10.97
CA VAL A 411 -28.40 -14.25 -9.83
C VAL A 411 -29.89 -14.56 -9.78
N ALA A 412 -30.25 -15.83 -9.72
CA ALA A 412 -31.60 -16.27 -9.39
C ALA A 412 -31.64 -16.73 -7.93
N ILE A 413 -32.68 -16.34 -7.19
CA ILE A 413 -32.95 -16.82 -5.83
C ILE A 413 -34.24 -17.62 -5.89
N GLU A 414 -34.19 -18.86 -5.42
CA GLU A 414 -35.32 -19.78 -5.36
C GLU A 414 -35.51 -20.23 -3.91
N SER A 415 -36.56 -19.72 -3.27
CA SER A 415 -36.84 -19.99 -1.85
C SER A 415 -38.14 -20.74 -1.65
N LYS A 416 -38.19 -21.64 -0.66
CA LYS A 416 -39.44 -22.23 -0.16
C LYS A 416 -40.28 -21.25 0.68
N SER A 417 -39.70 -20.12 1.04
CA SER A 417 -40.37 -19.09 1.84
C SER A 417 -41.51 -18.41 1.07
N ARG A 418 -42.28 -17.57 1.77
CA ARG A 418 -43.34 -16.77 1.11
C ARG A 418 -42.69 -15.75 0.19
N GLY A 419 -43.37 -15.38 -0.90
CA GLY A 419 -42.79 -14.47 -1.93
C GLY A 419 -42.21 -13.17 -1.39
N ILE A 420 -42.76 -12.57 -0.32
CA ILE A 420 -42.19 -11.37 0.31
C ILE A 420 -40.80 -11.65 0.93
N GLU A 421 -40.60 -12.81 1.55
CA GLU A 421 -39.33 -13.19 2.16
C GLU A 421 -38.25 -13.43 1.09
N GLU A 422 -38.61 -14.05 -0.03
CA GLU A 422 -37.74 -14.15 -1.21
C GLU A 422 -37.38 -12.76 -1.77
N GLU A 423 -38.33 -11.83 -1.87
CA GLU A 423 -38.05 -10.45 -2.30
C GLU A 423 -37.13 -9.71 -1.33
N VAL A 424 -37.29 -9.92 -0.03
CA VAL A 424 -36.37 -9.38 0.99
C VAL A 424 -34.97 -9.98 0.83
N GLN A 425 -34.85 -11.27 0.55
CA GLN A 425 -33.56 -11.92 0.29
C GLN A 425 -32.88 -11.32 -0.95
N LYS A 426 -33.62 -11.13 -2.06
CA LYS A 426 -33.14 -10.49 -3.30
C LYS A 426 -32.63 -9.08 -3.03
N GLN A 427 -33.42 -8.25 -2.36
CA GLN A 427 -33.04 -6.88 -2.02
C GLN A 427 -31.82 -6.83 -1.10
N LYS A 428 -31.76 -7.71 -0.11
CA LYS A 428 -30.64 -7.78 0.83
C LYS A 428 -29.35 -8.22 0.13
N LEU A 429 -29.42 -9.19 -0.78
CA LEU A 429 -28.27 -9.62 -1.56
C LEU A 429 -27.70 -8.46 -2.40
N VAL A 430 -28.57 -7.73 -3.10
CA VAL A 430 -28.16 -6.56 -3.90
C VAL A 430 -27.55 -5.47 -3.02
N ARG A 431 -28.14 -5.18 -1.85
CA ARG A 431 -27.63 -4.17 -0.92
C ARG A 431 -26.30 -4.55 -0.26
N MET A 432 -26.08 -5.82 -0.01
CA MET A 432 -24.85 -6.31 0.64
C MET A 432 -23.70 -6.53 -0.35
N SER A 433 -24.00 -6.66 -1.64
CA SER A 433 -22.97 -6.85 -2.66
C SER A 433 -22.26 -5.53 -2.97
N PRO A 434 -20.92 -5.49 -2.86
CA PRO A 434 -20.14 -4.29 -3.21
C PRO A 434 -20.05 -4.07 -4.73
N ARG A 435 -20.45 -5.06 -5.54
CA ARG A 435 -20.35 -5.05 -7.00
C ARG A 435 -21.71 -5.35 -7.63
N PRO A 436 -21.98 -4.91 -8.88
CA PRO A 436 -23.27 -5.10 -9.52
C PRO A 436 -23.73 -6.58 -9.54
N ILE A 437 -24.97 -6.79 -9.10
CA ILE A 437 -25.72 -8.05 -9.22
C ILE A 437 -27.01 -7.74 -9.94
N ASN A 438 -27.36 -8.54 -10.95
CA ASN A 438 -28.66 -8.47 -11.59
C ASN A 438 -29.52 -9.64 -11.13
N ILE A 439 -30.63 -9.37 -10.46
CA ILE A 439 -31.57 -10.42 -10.05
C ILE A 439 -32.40 -10.82 -11.27
N VAL A 440 -32.34 -12.11 -11.61
CA VAL A 440 -33.05 -12.70 -12.74
C VAL A 440 -33.89 -13.88 -12.30
N ARG A 441 -34.84 -14.31 -13.12
CA ARG A 441 -35.56 -15.57 -12.86
C ARG A 441 -34.68 -16.74 -13.25
N ILE A 442 -34.95 -17.92 -12.69
CA ILE A 442 -34.24 -19.15 -13.07
C ILE A 442 -34.25 -19.36 -14.60
N LYS A 443 -35.34 -19.11 -15.30
CA LYS A 443 -35.40 -19.33 -16.76
C LYS A 443 -34.60 -18.30 -17.58
N ASP A 444 -34.15 -17.21 -16.98
CA ASP A 444 -33.49 -16.11 -17.66
C ASP A 444 -31.95 -16.24 -17.58
N PHE A 445 -31.43 -17.46 -17.79
CA PHE A 445 -29.98 -17.77 -17.84
C PHE A 445 -29.14 -17.07 -16.76
N PRO A 446 -29.38 -17.38 -15.47
CA PRO A 446 -28.53 -16.92 -14.38
C PRO A 446 -27.09 -17.44 -14.55
N ASP A 447 -26.12 -16.71 -14.02
CA ASP A 447 -24.77 -17.20 -13.77
C ASP A 447 -24.74 -18.02 -12.47
N VAL A 448 -25.54 -17.61 -11.46
CA VAL A 448 -25.64 -18.24 -10.14
C VAL A 448 -27.11 -18.48 -9.75
N ILE A 449 -27.42 -19.67 -9.23
CA ILE A 449 -28.68 -19.97 -8.55
C ILE A 449 -28.39 -20.13 -7.05
N ILE A 450 -29.13 -19.37 -6.23
CA ILE A 450 -29.13 -19.51 -4.77
C ILE A 450 -30.44 -20.18 -4.37
N SER A 451 -30.38 -21.24 -3.57
CA SER A 451 -31.58 -21.92 -3.11
C SER A 451 -31.51 -22.36 -1.66
N ASP A 452 -32.63 -22.31 -0.96
CA ASP A 452 -32.81 -22.92 0.37
C ASP A 452 -33.35 -24.37 0.32
N TYR A 453 -33.44 -24.94 -0.89
CA TYR A 453 -33.86 -26.31 -1.10
C TYR A 453 -33.05 -27.01 -2.21
N ALA A 454 -33.26 -28.33 -2.31
CA ALA A 454 -32.66 -29.13 -3.37
C ALA A 454 -33.34 -28.82 -4.70
N ILE A 455 -32.60 -28.20 -5.63
CA ILE A 455 -33.04 -27.91 -6.99
C ILE A 455 -32.23 -28.71 -8.00
N ASP A 456 -32.94 -29.38 -8.92
CA ASP A 456 -32.32 -30.11 -10.01
C ASP A 456 -32.15 -29.19 -11.23
N ILE A 457 -30.97 -28.59 -11.35
CA ILE A 457 -30.63 -27.64 -12.42
C ILE A 457 -30.66 -28.30 -13.81
N THR A 458 -30.50 -29.62 -13.91
CA THR A 458 -30.48 -30.34 -15.19
C THR A 458 -31.83 -30.28 -15.92
N LYS A 459 -32.92 -30.06 -15.18
CA LYS A 459 -34.27 -29.87 -15.72
C LYS A 459 -34.44 -28.53 -16.45
N TYR A 460 -33.61 -27.54 -16.12
CA TYR A 460 -33.73 -26.17 -16.63
C TYR A 460 -32.66 -25.84 -17.68
N TYR A 461 -31.48 -26.48 -17.61
CA TYR A 461 -30.38 -26.21 -18.54
C TYR A 461 -29.71 -27.50 -19.03
N SER A 462 -29.68 -27.66 -20.35
CA SER A 462 -29.03 -28.77 -21.04
C SER A 462 -27.55 -28.53 -21.35
N LYS A 463 -27.11 -27.25 -21.40
CA LYS A 463 -25.73 -26.81 -21.60
C LYS A 463 -25.47 -25.55 -20.76
N ASN A 464 -24.20 -25.31 -20.40
CA ASN A 464 -23.75 -24.15 -19.60
C ASN A 464 -24.57 -23.97 -18.31
N GLN A 465 -24.55 -25.00 -17.47
CA GLN A 465 -25.29 -24.98 -16.21
C GLN A 465 -24.79 -23.86 -15.29
N PRO A 466 -25.70 -23.13 -14.62
CA PRO A 466 -25.33 -22.10 -13.66
C PRO A 466 -24.67 -22.70 -12.43
N HIS A 467 -23.92 -21.87 -11.73
CA HIS A 467 -23.32 -22.20 -10.45
C HIS A 467 -24.41 -22.28 -9.36
N LEU A 468 -24.54 -23.43 -8.68
CA LEU A 468 -25.53 -23.61 -7.62
C LEU A 468 -24.92 -23.37 -6.24
N TYR A 469 -25.54 -22.50 -5.44
CA TYR A 469 -25.21 -22.26 -4.04
C TYR A 469 -26.43 -22.58 -3.17
N GLN A 470 -26.24 -23.41 -2.14
CA GLN A 470 -27.32 -23.81 -1.24
C GLN A 470 -27.09 -23.25 0.17
N TRP A 471 -28.13 -22.65 0.73
CA TRP A 471 -28.15 -22.13 2.11
C TRP A 471 -29.35 -22.66 2.89
N GLY A 472 -29.42 -22.37 4.19
CA GLY A 472 -30.60 -22.71 5.00
C GLY A 472 -31.79 -21.78 4.71
N GLU A 473 -32.98 -22.16 5.18
CA GLU A 473 -34.21 -21.34 5.07
C GLU A 473 -34.06 -19.98 5.77
N LYS A 474 -33.32 -19.94 6.89
CA LYS A 474 -32.94 -18.70 7.59
C LYS A 474 -31.48 -18.38 7.33
N GLN A 475 -31.19 -17.16 6.90
CA GLN A 475 -29.82 -16.71 6.62
C GLN A 475 -29.28 -15.82 7.73
N TYR A 476 -28.19 -16.27 8.35
CA TYR A 476 -27.39 -15.51 9.32
C TYR A 476 -26.31 -14.70 8.60
N LEU A 477 -25.67 -13.76 9.29
CA LEU A 477 -24.64 -12.89 8.70
C LEU A 477 -23.52 -13.69 7.99
N SER A 478 -23.10 -14.81 8.57
CA SER A 478 -22.13 -15.71 7.95
C SER A 478 -22.59 -16.32 6.63
N ASP A 479 -23.89 -16.56 6.45
CA ASP A 479 -24.44 -17.06 5.18
C ASP A 479 -24.37 -16.00 4.08
N TRP A 480 -24.69 -14.75 4.44
CA TRP A 480 -24.57 -13.60 3.54
C TRP A 480 -23.13 -13.38 3.09
N ILE A 481 -22.17 -13.46 4.02
CA ILE A 481 -20.74 -13.34 3.68
C ILE A 481 -20.31 -14.47 2.73
N ARG A 482 -20.71 -15.71 3.02
CA ARG A 482 -20.34 -16.87 2.19
C ARG A 482 -20.92 -16.80 0.78
N VAL A 483 -22.18 -16.38 0.62
CA VAL A 483 -22.80 -16.28 -0.71
C VAL A 483 -22.19 -15.15 -1.53
N ILE A 484 -21.82 -14.02 -0.92
CA ILE A 484 -21.13 -12.93 -1.60
C ILE A 484 -19.76 -13.40 -2.10
N ASN A 485 -18.96 -14.04 -1.24
CA ASN A 485 -17.67 -14.61 -1.64
C ASN A 485 -17.80 -15.64 -2.78
N TYR A 486 -18.89 -16.41 -2.79
CA TYR A 486 -19.17 -17.35 -3.88
C TYR A 486 -19.50 -16.65 -5.20
N ILE A 487 -20.34 -15.61 -5.16
CA ILE A 487 -20.67 -14.78 -6.32
C ILE A 487 -19.42 -14.10 -6.88
N ASP A 488 -18.55 -13.59 -6.02
CA ASP A 488 -17.29 -12.95 -6.42
C ASP A 488 -16.39 -13.94 -7.17
N LYS A 489 -16.28 -15.18 -6.69
CA LYS A 489 -15.53 -16.25 -7.38
C LYS A 489 -16.09 -16.54 -8.78
N VAL A 490 -17.42 -16.64 -8.91
CA VAL A 490 -18.07 -16.86 -10.21
C VAL A 490 -17.83 -15.68 -11.16
N ARG A 491 -17.84 -14.46 -10.62
CA ARG A 491 -17.52 -13.25 -11.37
C ARG A 491 -16.09 -13.30 -11.90
N ASP A 492 -15.12 -13.65 -11.07
CA ASP A 492 -13.72 -13.74 -11.47
C ASP A 492 -13.51 -14.82 -12.55
N ASP A 493 -14.15 -15.99 -12.42
CA ASP A 493 -14.10 -17.05 -13.44
C ASP A 493 -14.66 -16.56 -14.80
N LYS A 494 -15.72 -15.75 -14.78
CA LYS A 494 -16.30 -15.13 -15.98
C LYS A 494 -15.30 -14.18 -16.64
N TYR A 495 -14.59 -13.40 -15.86
CA TYR A 495 -13.56 -12.49 -16.38
C TYR A 495 -12.32 -13.23 -16.89
N TYR A 496 -11.84 -14.28 -16.21
CA TYR A 496 -10.71 -15.07 -16.72
C TYR A 496 -10.99 -15.68 -18.10
N ARG A 497 -12.24 -16.07 -18.37
CA ARG A 497 -12.65 -16.55 -19.71
C ARG A 497 -12.67 -15.44 -20.76
N LEU A 498 -12.86 -14.18 -20.38
CA LEU A 498 -12.71 -13.05 -21.31
C LEU A 498 -11.25 -12.73 -21.64
N LEU A 499 -10.32 -13.29 -20.86
CA LEU A 499 -8.88 -13.11 -21.04
C LEU A 499 -8.21 -14.30 -21.73
N SER A 500 -8.87 -15.45 -21.89
CA SER A 500 -8.33 -16.53 -22.71
C SER A 500 -8.29 -16.05 -24.16
N ASP A 501 -7.10 -16.10 -24.76
CA ASP A 501 -6.89 -15.75 -26.15
C ASP A 501 -7.64 -16.78 -27.02
N ASP A 502 -8.85 -16.45 -27.44
CA ASP A 502 -9.44 -16.96 -28.67
C ASP A 502 -8.90 -16.16 -29.86
#